data_AF-A0A821GS29-F1
#
_entry.id   AF-A0A821GS29-F1
#
_cell.length_a   1.000
_cell.length_b   1.000
_cell.length_c   1.000
_cell.angle_alpha   90.00
_cell.angle_beta   90.00
_cell.angle_gamma   90.00
#
_symmetry.space_group_name_H-M   'P 1'
#
loop_
_entity.id
_entity.type
_entity.pdbx_description
1 polymer ?
#
loop_
_entity_poly.entity_id
_entity_poly.type
_entity_poly.pdbx_seq_one_letter_code
_entity_poly.pdbx_strand_id
1 'polypeptide(L)'
;DPIPVVSSLKKNVLILFGILTGILLISTIVLAILFTIEKNKTIAIKTVENDLCVTPSCIKAANYLLDSIDESVEPCENFFQFACGTWLKNNRIPDD
;
A
#
# COMPACT_ATOMS: atom_id res chain seq x y z
N ASP A 1 -63.57 23.96 0.26
CA ASP A 1 -62.26 24.62 0.10
C ASP A 1 -61.14 23.78 0.71
N PRO A 2 -60.05 23.49 -0.01
CA PRO A 2 -58.94 22.71 0.55
C PRO A 2 -58.10 23.54 1.51
N ILE A 3 -57.78 22.94 2.66
CA ILE A 3 -57.07 23.57 3.79
C ILE A 3 -55.60 23.85 3.41
N PRO A 4 -55.08 25.09 3.55
CA PRO A 4 -53.72 25.48 3.13
C PRO A 4 -52.60 24.74 3.87
N VAL A 5 -52.89 24.11 5.01
CA VAL A 5 -51.93 23.31 5.80
C VAL A 5 -51.53 22.01 5.08
N VAL A 6 -52.44 21.42 4.29
CA VAL A 6 -52.22 20.12 3.63
C VAL A 6 -51.25 20.23 2.43
N SER A 7 -51.20 21.40 1.77
CA SER A 7 -50.32 21.64 0.62
C SER A 7 -48.86 21.87 1.04
N SER A 8 -48.62 22.53 2.17
CA SER A 8 -47.29 22.74 2.75
C SER A 8 -46.70 21.44 3.32
N LEU A 9 -47.53 20.58 3.91
CA LEU A 9 -47.12 19.27 4.43
C LEU A 9 -46.61 18.35 3.30
N LYS A 10 -47.33 18.28 2.17
CA LYS A 10 -46.93 17.46 1.01
C LYS A 10 -45.59 17.91 0.39
N LYS A 11 -45.32 19.22 0.33
CA LYS A 11 -44.06 19.76 -0.16
C LYS A 11 -42.88 19.42 0.75
N ASN A 12 -43.04 19.57 2.06
CA ASN A 12 -41.99 19.22 3.03
C ASN A 12 -41.70 17.72 3.03
N VAL A 13 -42.74 16.89 2.89
CA VAL A 13 -42.60 15.44 2.74
C VAL A 13 -41.85 15.08 1.44
N LEU A 14 -42.16 15.73 0.33
CA LEU A 14 -41.47 15.52 -0.95
C LEU A 14 -39.99 15.95 -0.90
N ILE A 15 -39.70 17.07 -0.25
CA ILE A 15 -38.32 17.56 -0.03
C ILE A 15 -37.54 16.56 0.83
N LEU A 16 -38.14 16.05 1.90
CA LEU A 16 -37.51 15.05 2.77
C LEU A 16 -37.16 13.76 2.02
N PHE A 17 -38.07 13.27 1.18
CA PHE A 17 -37.80 12.12 0.32
C PHE A 17 -36.66 12.39 -0.67
N GLY A 18 -36.62 13.58 -1.28
CA GLY A 18 -35.53 13.98 -2.18
C GLY A 18 -34.17 14.07 -1.49
N ILE A 19 -34.13 14.55 -0.25
CA ILE A 19 -32.90 14.62 0.54
C ILE A 19 -32.43 13.21 0.93
N LEU A 20 -33.35 12.34 1.37
CA LEU A 20 -33.01 10.97 1.75
C LEU A 20 -32.49 10.15 0.56
N THR A 21 -33.10 10.27 -0.62
CA THR A 21 -32.62 9.60 -1.83
C THR A 21 -31.29 10.17 -2.28
N GLY A 22 -31.10 11.50 -2.21
CA GLY A 22 -29.83 12.15 -2.49
C GLY A 22 -28.69 11.66 -1.58
N ILE A 23 -28.92 11.61 -0.26
CA ILE A 23 -27.93 11.13 0.71
C ILE A 23 -27.58 9.68 0.46
N LEU A 24 -28.57 8.82 0.17
CA LEU A 24 -28.34 7.41 -0.11
C LEU A 24 -27.47 7.23 -1.36
N LEU A 25 -27.74 7.98 -2.44
CA LEU A 25 -26.93 7.94 -3.66
C LEU A 25 -25.51 8.46 -3.44
N ILE A 26 -25.35 9.54 -2.67
CA ILE A 26 -24.01 10.07 -2.36
C ILE A 26 -23.22 9.06 -1.53
N SER A 27 -23.86 8.44 -0.54
CA SER A 27 -23.23 7.42 0.31
C SER A 27 -22.76 6.21 -0.50
N THR A 28 -23.57 5.72 -1.44
CA THR A 28 -23.16 4.58 -2.29
C THR A 28 -22.01 4.92 -3.22
N ILE A 29 -21.99 6.12 -3.80
CA ILE A 29 -20.90 6.60 -4.65
C ILE A 29 -19.60 6.71 -3.85
N VAL A 30 -19.64 7.29 -2.64
CA VAL A 30 -18.46 7.43 -1.78
C VAL A 30 -17.88 6.06 -1.41
N LEU A 31 -18.72 5.10 -1.02
CA LEU A 31 -18.26 3.74 -0.71
C LEU A 31 -17.63 3.03 -1.91
N ALA A 32 -18.20 3.20 -3.11
CA ALA A 32 -17.63 2.66 -4.33
C ALA A 32 -16.24 3.26 -4.65
N ILE A 33 -16.07 4.57 -4.47
CA ILE A 33 -14.78 5.26 -4.66
C ILE A 33 -13.74 4.77 -3.63
N LEU A 34 -14.10 4.65 -2.36
CA LEU A 34 -13.20 4.14 -1.34
C LEU A 34 -12.74 2.71 -1.64
N PHE A 35 -13.66 1.87 -2.12
CA PHE A 35 -13.36 0.49 -2.51
C PHE A 35 -12.41 0.39 -3.71
N THR A 36 -12.51 1.29 -4.70
CA THR A 36 -11.60 1.28 -5.87
C THR A 36 -10.20 1.75 -5.53
N ILE A 37 -10.05 2.70 -4.59
CA ILE A 37 -8.74 3.19 -4.12
C ILE A 37 -7.93 2.06 -3.47
N GLU A 38 -8.56 1.20 -2.67
CA GLU A 38 -7.86 0.13 -1.95
C GLU A 38 -7.34 -0.98 -2.86
N LYS A 39 -8.03 -1.24 -3.98
CA LYS A 39 -7.62 -2.24 -4.97
C LYS A 39 -6.35 -1.84 -5.74
N ASN A 40 -6.10 -0.54 -5.91
CA ASN A 40 -4.99 -0.07 -6.74
C ASN A 40 -3.62 -0.24 -6.06
N LYS A 41 -3.57 -0.27 -4.73
CA LYS A 41 -2.35 -0.53 -3.96
C LYS A 41 -1.96 -2.02 -3.97
N THR A 42 -2.95 -2.91 -4.15
CA THR A 42 -2.75 -4.36 -4.07
C THR A 42 -2.13 -4.96 -5.34
N ILE A 43 -2.33 -4.34 -6.51
CA ILE A 43 -1.89 -4.91 -7.79
C ILE A 43 -0.37 -4.89 -7.94
N ALA A 44 0.30 -3.80 -7.54
CA ALA A 44 1.76 -3.70 -7.58
C ALA A 44 2.46 -4.60 -6.55
N ILE A 45 1.83 -4.86 -5.41
CA ILE A 45 2.38 -5.73 -4.36
C ILE A 45 2.15 -7.20 -4.70
N LYS A 46 1.00 -7.57 -5.26
CA LYS A 46 0.69 -8.97 -5.63
C LYS A 46 1.59 -9.54 -6.72
N THR A 47 2.06 -8.73 -7.66
CA THR A 47 3.04 -9.19 -8.66
C THR A 47 4.42 -9.44 -8.07
N VAL A 48 4.79 -8.70 -7.02
CA VAL A 48 6.06 -8.89 -6.29
C VAL A 48 5.97 -10.09 -5.34
N GLU A 49 4.84 -10.28 -4.67
CA GLU A 49 4.65 -11.35 -3.69
C GLU A 49 4.67 -12.77 -4.30
N ASN A 50 4.25 -12.94 -5.56
CA ASN A 50 4.27 -14.25 -6.21
C ASN A 50 5.67 -14.70 -6.69
N ASP A 51 6.63 -13.78 -6.81
CA ASP A 51 8.01 -14.06 -7.26
C ASP A 51 9.07 -13.92 -6.15
N LEU A 52 8.69 -13.44 -4.95
CA LEU A 52 9.62 -13.32 -3.83
C LEU A 52 9.73 -14.61 -3.04
N CYS A 53 10.95 -15.13 -2.94
CA CYS A 53 11.22 -16.24 -2.04
C CYS A 53 11.24 -15.77 -0.57
N VAL A 54 10.20 -16.15 0.18
CA VAL A 54 10.08 -15.86 1.63
C VAL A 54 10.34 -17.09 2.51
N THR A 55 11.02 -18.11 1.97
CA THR A 55 11.44 -19.27 2.77
C THR A 55 12.50 -18.85 3.80
N PRO A 56 12.61 -19.55 4.94
CA PRO A 56 13.62 -19.23 5.95
C PRO A 56 15.05 -19.21 5.41
N SER A 57 15.38 -20.08 4.45
CA SER A 57 16.68 -20.10 3.77
C SER A 57 16.92 -18.84 2.93
N CYS A 58 15.90 -18.39 2.18
CA CYS A 58 16.00 -17.16 1.40
C CYS A 58 16.17 -15.93 2.28
N ILE A 59 15.40 -15.80 3.36
CA ILE A 59 15.51 -14.67 4.31
C ILE A 59 16.91 -14.66 4.94
N LYS A 60 17.40 -15.83 5.38
CA LYS A 60 18.75 -15.95 5.95
C LYS A 60 19.84 -15.55 4.95
N ALA A 61 19.73 -15.99 3.70
CA ALA A 61 20.69 -15.65 2.65
C ALA A 61 20.64 -14.15 2.30
N ALA A 62 19.44 -13.56 2.22
CA ALA A 62 19.27 -12.14 1.96
C ALA A 62 19.91 -11.29 3.07
N ASN A 63 19.66 -11.60 4.34
CA ASN A 63 20.28 -10.90 5.46
C ASN A 63 21.81 -11.03 5.44
N TYR A 64 22.33 -12.24 5.18
CA TYR A 64 23.78 -12.43 5.06
C TYR A 64 24.40 -11.56 3.95
N LEU A 65 23.72 -11.44 2.81
CA LEU A 65 24.17 -10.58 1.71
C LEU A 65 24.16 -9.11 2.12
N LEU A 66 23.08 -8.64 2.73
CA LEU A 66 22.94 -7.25 3.19
C LEU A 66 24.00 -6.88 4.23
N ASP A 67 24.34 -7.79 5.14
CA ASP A 67 25.38 -7.58 6.15
C ASP A 67 26.81 -7.58 5.56
N SER A 68 26.97 -8.02 4.32
CA SER A 68 28.27 -8.14 3.65
C SER A 68 28.59 -6.99 2.69
N ILE A 69 27.55 -6.35 2.12
CA ILE A 69 27.66 -5.29 1.11
C ILE A 69 28.12 -3.96 1.73
N ASP A 70 28.93 -3.21 0.99
CA ASP A 70 29.36 -1.84 1.29
C ASP A 70 28.73 -0.86 0.28
N GLU A 71 27.54 -0.34 0.62
CA GLU A 71 26.76 0.57 -0.24
C GLU A 71 27.44 1.95 -0.48
N SER A 72 28.56 2.23 0.20
CA SER A 72 29.34 3.45 -0.03
C SER A 72 30.18 3.43 -1.31
N VAL A 73 30.29 2.26 -1.97
CA VAL A 73 31.10 2.06 -3.17
C VAL A 73 30.21 1.79 -4.38
N GLU A 74 30.43 2.53 -5.47
CA GLU A 74 29.71 2.31 -6.72
C GLU A 74 30.05 0.91 -7.29
N PRO A 75 29.05 0.05 -7.58
CA PRO A 75 29.30 -1.32 -8.06
C PRO A 75 30.06 -1.37 -9.39
N CYS A 76 29.86 -0.36 -10.24
CA CYS A 76 30.50 -0.25 -11.55
C CYS A 76 32.00 0.10 -11.45
N GLU A 77 32.41 0.77 -10.38
CA GLU A 77 33.80 1.17 -10.14
C GLU A 77 34.59 0.07 -9.43
N ASN A 78 34.00 -0.55 -8.40
CA ASN A 78 34.62 -1.67 -7.70
C ASN A 78 33.58 -2.63 -7.12
N PHE A 79 33.15 -3.57 -7.97
CA PHE A 79 32.15 -4.57 -7.59
C PHE A 79 32.57 -5.45 -6.40
N PHE A 80 33.86 -5.77 -6.28
CA PHE A 80 34.34 -6.60 -5.17
C PHE A 80 34.19 -5.88 -3.83
N GLN A 81 34.61 -4.60 -3.77
CA GLN A 81 34.45 -3.81 -2.56
C GLN A 81 32.98 -3.53 -2.25
N PHE A 82 32.16 -3.25 -3.27
CA PHE A 82 30.71 -3.12 -3.07
C PHE A 82 30.10 -4.42 -2.50
N ALA A 83 30.40 -5.58 -3.07
CA ALA A 83 29.77 -6.84 -2.66
C ALA A 83 30.27 -7.38 -1.31
N CYS A 84 31.54 -7.14 -0.96
CA CYS A 84 32.21 -7.80 0.17
C CYS A 84 32.82 -6.83 1.20
N GLY A 85 32.76 -5.52 0.96
CA GLY A 85 33.54 -4.53 1.70
C GLY A 85 33.20 -4.48 3.19
N THR A 86 31.94 -4.66 3.56
CA THR A 86 31.52 -4.70 4.98
C THR A 86 31.92 -6.02 5.63
N TRP A 87 31.83 -7.14 4.91
CA TRP A 87 32.29 -8.44 5.41
C TRP A 87 33.79 -8.41 5.76
N LEU A 88 34.62 -7.83 4.89
CA LEU A 88 36.06 -7.71 5.12
C LEU A 88 36.40 -6.85 6.35
N LYS A 89 35.62 -5.81 6.62
CA LYS A 89 35.79 -4.97 7.83
C LYS A 89 35.47 -5.76 9.11
N ASN A 90 34.51 -6.68 9.05
CA ASN A 90 33.99 -7.40 10.20
C ASN A 90 34.66 -8.76 10.45
N ASN A 91 35.39 -9.30 9.47
CA ASN A 91 36.00 -10.63 9.54
C ASN A 91 37.51 -10.55 9.26
N ARG A 92 38.31 -10.54 10.33
CA ARG A 92 39.77 -10.59 10.23
C ARG A 92 40.23 -12.05 10.17
N ILE A 93 41.26 -12.32 9.38
CA ILE A 93 41.92 -13.62 9.33
C ILE A 93 42.61 -13.83 10.69
N PRO A 94 42.37 -14.96 11.40
CA PRO A 94 43.10 -15.27 12.63
C PRO A 94 44.60 -15.39 12.37
N ASP A 95 45.40 -15.02 13.36
CA ASP A 95 46.84 -15.33 13.36
C ASP A 95 47.03 -16.81 13.76
N ASP A 96 47.99 -17.49 13.12
CA ASP A 96 48.29 -18.93 13.28
C ASP A 96 48.71 -19.35 14.71
#